data_AF-A0A809ZKT0-F1
#
_entry.id   AF-A0A809ZKT0-F1
#
_cell.length_a   1.000
_cell.length_b   1.000
_cell.length_c   1.000
_cell.angle_alpha   90.00
_cell.angle_beta   90.00
_cell.angle_gamma   90.00
#
_symmetry.space_group_name_H-M   'P 1'
#
loop_
_entity.id
_entity.type
_entity.pdbx_description
1 polymer ?
#
loop_
_entity_poly.entity_id
_entity_poly.type
_entity_poly.pdbx_seq_one_letter_code
_entity_poly.pdbx_strand_id
1 'polypeptide(L)'
;MDQSRLFETYQANKQRTIGLSKVEASWFSKLKASKIGLSVVALAAILTGIAAFTETLDKIATSTHLKPDALQIAKADEKEKFSRELTKAIWYRLHLSRTVLIALTNPDVPEAEKTKIWDRYQTTFDEWNRDFMVNILSLGQYYSQSKRAQFEHFLEPKFDLIDRCLRALRRSSDNDGCGSFYLEKKDALYKNELYKQIYELKEGAYCFISGLPDKKDNLCFFDRTSISSRRG
;
A
#
# COMPACT_ATOMS: atom_id res chain seq x y z
N MET A 1 -36.58 -10.78 50.81
CA MET A 1 -35.25 -10.58 50.20
C MET A 1 -34.30 -10.19 51.32
N ASP A 2 -33.24 -10.97 51.53
CA ASP A 2 -32.41 -10.98 52.74
C ASP A 2 -31.24 -9.98 52.61
N GLN A 3 -31.28 -8.91 53.41
CA GLN A 3 -30.29 -7.82 53.37
C GLN A 3 -28.88 -8.28 53.80
N SER A 4 -28.78 -9.40 54.52
CA SER A 4 -27.49 -9.93 54.98
C SER A 4 -26.62 -10.41 53.83
N ARG A 5 -27.23 -11.01 52.79
CA ARG A 5 -26.52 -11.49 51.60
C ARG A 5 -25.96 -10.37 50.72
N LEU A 6 -26.60 -9.19 50.72
CA LEU A 6 -26.12 -8.02 49.97
C LEU A 6 -24.89 -7.40 50.63
N PHE A 7 -24.79 -7.44 51.96
CA PHE A 7 -23.64 -6.90 52.66
C PHE A 7 -22.38 -7.77 52.49
N GLU A 8 -22.52 -9.09 52.49
CA GLU A 8 -21.40 -10.01 52.24
C GLU A 8 -20.86 -9.90 50.80
N THR A 9 -21.74 -9.77 49.80
CA THR A 9 -21.30 -9.56 48.41
C THR A 9 -20.61 -8.22 48.21
N TYR A 10 -21.02 -7.17 48.93
CA TYR A 10 -20.37 -5.87 48.88
C TYR A 10 -18.96 -5.90 49.48
N GLN A 11 -18.77 -6.57 50.63
CA GLN A 11 -17.46 -6.69 51.26
C GLN A 11 -16.50 -7.56 50.43
N ALA A 12 -16.98 -8.64 49.82
CA ALA A 12 -16.19 -9.47 48.92
C ALA A 12 -15.71 -8.71 47.66
N ASN A 13 -16.56 -7.86 47.08
CA ASN A 13 -16.16 -7.02 45.95
C ASN A 13 -15.16 -5.93 46.35
N LYS A 14 -15.31 -5.34 47.54
CA LYS A 14 -14.38 -4.32 48.05
C LYS A 14 -12.97 -4.89 48.24
N GLN A 15 -12.83 -6.11 48.75
CA GLN A 15 -11.52 -6.76 48.86
C GLN A 15 -10.89 -7.10 47.50
N ARG A 16 -11.69 -7.48 46.48
CA ARG A 16 -11.20 -7.66 45.10
C ARG A 16 -10.65 -6.38 44.50
N THR A 17 -11.31 -5.24 44.70
CA THR A 17 -10.83 -3.94 44.18
C THR A 17 -9.51 -3.50 44.81
N ILE A 18 -9.28 -3.79 46.10
CA ILE A 18 -8.03 -3.46 46.79
C ILE A 18 -6.88 -4.40 46.34
N GLY A 19 -7.18 -5.64 45.97
CA GLY A 19 -6.21 -6.55 45.36
C GLY A 19 -5.78 -6.12 43.96
N LEU A 20 -6.73 -5.68 43.12
CA LEU A 20 -6.47 -5.21 41.76
C LEU A 20 -5.62 -3.93 41.73
N SER A 21 -5.86 -2.97 42.63
CA SER A 21 -5.08 -1.73 42.70
C SER A 21 -3.61 -1.95 43.13
N LYS A 22 -3.35 -2.96 43.98
CA LYS A 22 -1.98 -3.36 44.34
C LYS A 22 -1.24 -4.05 43.21
N VAL A 23 -1.95 -4.86 42.41
CA VAL A 23 -1.37 -5.46 41.19
C VAL A 23 -1.05 -4.37 40.17
N GLU A 24 -1.91 -3.35 40.03
CA GLU A 24 -1.68 -2.22 39.13
C GLU A 24 -0.42 -1.40 39.45
N ALA A 25 -0.18 -1.11 40.73
CA ALA A 25 1.01 -0.37 41.15
C ALA A 25 2.33 -1.16 40.95
N SER A 26 2.26 -2.50 41.02
CA SER A 26 3.41 -3.42 40.90
C SER A 26 3.92 -3.56 39.47
N TRP A 27 3.04 -3.62 38.46
CA TRP A 27 3.49 -3.70 37.06
C TRP A 27 3.99 -2.34 36.55
N PHE A 28 3.38 -1.23 36.98
CA PHE A 28 3.80 0.12 36.61
C PHE A 28 5.19 0.49 37.13
N SER A 29 5.52 0.06 38.36
CA SER A 29 6.86 0.25 38.94
C SER A 29 7.93 -0.60 38.24
N LYS A 30 7.59 -1.83 37.80
CA LYS A 30 8.48 -2.67 36.97
C LYS A 30 8.69 -2.11 35.55
N LEU A 31 7.69 -1.45 34.97
CA LEU A 31 7.82 -0.76 33.68
C LEU A 31 8.76 0.45 33.77
N LYS A 32 8.66 1.28 34.82
CA LYS A 32 9.55 2.44 35.02
C LYS A 32 11.02 2.05 35.21
N ALA A 33 11.30 0.84 35.71
CA ALA A 33 12.67 0.35 35.91
C ALA A 33 13.27 -0.34 34.66
N SER A 34 12.48 -0.60 33.62
CA SER A 34 12.91 -1.27 32.39
C SER A 34 13.24 -0.27 31.28
N LYS A 35 14.32 -0.50 30.52
CA LYS A 35 14.66 0.30 29.32
C LYS A 35 13.54 0.32 28.27
N ILE A 36 12.63 -0.65 28.31
CA ILE A 36 11.45 -0.75 27.42
C ILE A 36 10.29 0.14 27.92
N GLY A 37 10.21 0.47 29.21
CA GLY A 37 9.16 1.37 29.71
C GLY A 37 9.41 2.83 29.39
N LEU A 38 10.69 3.24 29.27
CA LEU A 38 11.06 4.58 28.82
C LEU A 38 10.58 4.87 27.39
N SER A 39 10.58 3.87 26.48
CA SER A 39 10.07 4.07 25.12
C SER A 39 8.54 4.16 25.04
N VAL A 40 7.82 3.40 25.87
CA VAL A 40 6.34 3.46 25.94
C VAL A 40 5.87 4.78 26.57
N VAL A 41 6.54 5.26 27.62
CA VAL A 41 6.22 6.57 28.23
C VAL A 41 6.57 7.71 27.28
N ALA A 42 7.67 7.62 26.53
CA ALA A 42 8.01 8.61 25.50
C ALA A 42 6.97 8.63 24.37
N LEU A 43 6.49 7.48 23.90
CA LEU A 43 5.41 7.38 22.91
C LEU A 43 4.09 7.95 23.44
N ALA A 44 3.73 7.69 24.69
CA ALA A 44 2.54 8.26 25.31
C ALA A 44 2.65 9.79 25.50
N ALA A 45 3.84 10.30 25.86
CA ALA A 45 4.10 11.73 25.98
C ALA A 45 4.11 12.46 24.62
N ILE A 46 4.55 11.77 23.56
CA ILE A 46 4.44 12.26 22.18
C ILE A 46 2.97 12.32 21.75
N LEU A 47 2.16 11.29 22.06
CA LEU A 47 0.74 11.27 21.73
C LEU A 47 -0.09 12.32 22.51
N THR A 48 0.19 12.54 23.79
CA THR A 48 -0.45 13.62 24.57
C THR A 48 0.06 15.00 24.18
N GLY A 49 1.34 15.11 23.79
CA GLY A 49 1.91 16.32 23.20
C GLY A 49 1.22 16.71 21.89
N ILE A 50 0.94 15.74 21.01
CA ILE A 50 0.21 15.94 19.75
C ILE A 50 -1.24 16.39 20.02
N ALA A 51 -1.93 15.79 21.00
CA ALA A 51 -3.30 16.16 21.35
C ALA A 51 -3.40 17.61 21.92
N ALA A 52 -2.48 18.01 22.79
CA ALA A 52 -2.42 19.39 23.29
C ALA A 52 -2.02 20.40 22.19
N PHE A 53 -1.21 19.96 21.22
CA PHE A 53 -0.87 20.77 20.05
C PHE A 53 -2.07 20.98 19.13
N THR A 54 -2.92 19.96 18.95
CA THR A 54 -4.13 20.07 18.12
C THR A 54 -5.15 21.06 18.68
N GLU A 55 -5.41 21.08 19.99
CA GLU A 55 -6.34 22.06 20.59
C GLU A 55 -5.83 23.50 20.50
N THR A 56 -4.51 23.68 20.54
CA THR A 56 -3.88 25.01 20.43
C THR A 56 -3.87 25.50 18.98
N LEU A 57 -3.62 24.59 18.01
CA LEU A 57 -3.73 24.87 16.59
C LEU A 57 -5.17 25.20 16.17
N ASP A 58 -6.18 24.55 16.75
CA ASP A 58 -7.57 24.78 16.40
C ASP A 58 -8.05 26.18 16.86
N LYS A 59 -7.56 26.66 18.01
CA LYS A 59 -7.80 28.03 18.51
C LYS A 59 -7.05 29.09 17.72
N ILE A 60 -5.83 28.80 17.27
CA ILE A 60 -5.06 29.70 16.40
C ILE A 60 -5.68 29.74 15.00
N ALA A 61 -6.10 28.62 14.43
CA ALA A 61 -6.71 28.53 13.10
C ALA A 61 -8.09 29.20 13.04
N THR A 62 -8.87 29.14 14.13
CA THR A 62 -10.14 29.87 14.24
C THR A 62 -9.94 31.37 14.43
N SER A 63 -8.94 31.81 15.20
CA SER A 63 -8.68 33.24 15.41
C SER A 63 -8.09 33.97 14.20
N THR A 64 -7.45 33.22 13.29
CA THR A 64 -6.77 33.75 12.09
C THR A 64 -7.55 33.58 10.78
N HIS A 65 -8.80 33.10 10.83
CA HIS A 65 -9.57 32.75 9.62
C HIS A 65 -8.83 31.73 8.71
N LEU A 66 -7.99 30.88 9.31
CA LEU A 66 -7.20 29.86 8.63
C LEU A 66 -7.89 28.49 8.59
N LYS A 67 -9.18 28.40 8.96
CA LYS A 67 -9.93 27.15 8.76
C LYS A 67 -9.95 26.85 7.26
N PRO A 68 -9.39 25.71 6.80
CA PRO A 68 -9.61 25.27 5.44
C PRO A 68 -11.13 25.20 5.25
N ASP A 69 -11.61 25.86 4.21
CA ASP A 69 -13.01 25.78 3.79
C ASP A 69 -13.42 24.31 3.78
N ALA A 70 -14.66 23.97 4.17
CA ALA A 70 -15.12 22.58 4.20
C ALA A 70 -14.89 21.88 2.85
N LEU A 71 -14.90 22.65 1.76
CA LEU A 71 -14.52 22.23 0.42
C LEU A 71 -13.06 21.77 0.29
N GLN A 72 -12.12 22.42 0.97
CA GLN A 72 -10.70 22.04 0.97
C GLN A 72 -10.46 20.75 1.75
N ILE A 73 -11.15 20.56 2.88
CA ILE A 73 -11.09 19.31 3.66
C ILE A 73 -11.64 18.16 2.81
N ALA A 74 -12.80 18.33 2.19
CA ALA A 74 -13.38 17.32 1.31
C ALA A 74 -12.45 16.93 0.14
N LYS A 75 -11.80 17.92 -0.50
CA LYS A 75 -10.82 17.66 -1.57
C LYS A 75 -9.58 16.91 -1.07
N ALA A 76 -9.11 17.21 0.14
CA ALA A 76 -7.98 16.49 0.73
C ALA A 76 -8.34 15.02 1.00
N ASP A 77 -9.53 14.77 1.54
CA ASP A 77 -10.03 13.42 1.81
C ASP A 77 -10.19 12.59 0.52
N GLU A 78 -10.70 13.21 -0.56
CA GLU A 78 -10.80 12.56 -1.86
C GLU A 78 -9.44 12.19 -2.43
N LYS A 79 -8.47 13.12 -2.39
CA LYS A 79 -7.10 12.87 -2.83
C LYS A 79 -6.46 11.73 -2.03
N GLU A 80 -6.64 11.72 -0.72
CA GLU A 80 -6.07 10.68 0.15
C GLU A 80 -6.71 9.32 -0.14
N LYS A 81 -8.05 9.27 -0.29
CA LYS A 81 -8.78 8.07 -0.67
C LYS A 81 -8.28 7.54 -2.02
N PHE A 82 -8.18 8.41 -3.01
CA PHE A 82 -7.65 8.06 -4.32
C PHE A 82 -6.23 7.48 -4.22
N SER A 83 -5.34 8.15 -3.49
CA SER A 83 -3.96 7.70 -3.25
C SER A 83 -3.91 6.27 -2.67
N ARG A 84 -4.72 6.00 -1.64
CA ARG A 84 -4.79 4.69 -0.98
C ARG A 84 -5.31 3.60 -1.91
N GLU A 85 -6.40 3.85 -2.62
CA GLU A 85 -6.99 2.87 -3.54
C GLU A 85 -6.06 2.57 -4.72
N LEU A 86 -5.46 3.59 -5.34
CA LEU A 86 -4.50 3.40 -6.42
C LEU A 86 -3.27 2.60 -5.95
N THR A 87 -2.72 2.96 -4.79
CA THR A 87 -1.60 2.25 -4.17
C THR A 87 -1.94 0.78 -3.95
N LYS A 88 -3.09 0.50 -3.35
CA LYS A 88 -3.58 -0.85 -3.08
C LYS A 88 -3.75 -1.65 -4.38
N ALA A 89 -4.36 -1.04 -5.41
CA ALA A 89 -4.58 -1.69 -6.71
C ALA A 89 -3.26 -2.05 -7.41
N ILE A 90 -2.27 -1.14 -7.43
CA ILE A 90 -0.95 -1.39 -8.00
C ILE A 90 -0.26 -2.57 -7.30
N TRP A 91 -0.22 -2.56 -5.97
CA TRP A 91 0.42 -3.63 -5.20
C TRP A 91 -0.29 -4.96 -5.35
N TYR A 92 -1.62 -4.95 -5.39
CA TYR A 92 -2.41 -6.16 -5.55
C TYR A 92 -2.20 -6.79 -6.92
N ARG A 93 -2.18 -5.98 -7.99
CA ARG A 93 -1.88 -6.45 -9.35
C ARG A 93 -0.47 -7.01 -9.47
N LEU A 94 0.53 -6.36 -8.86
CA LEU A 94 1.90 -6.87 -8.78
C LEU A 94 1.98 -8.23 -8.06
N HIS A 95 1.30 -8.34 -6.92
CA HIS A 95 1.21 -9.59 -6.17
C HIS A 95 0.61 -10.71 -7.03
N LEU A 96 -0.55 -10.48 -7.66
CA LEU A 96 -1.21 -11.48 -8.49
C LEU A 96 -0.39 -11.86 -9.72
N SER A 97 0.27 -10.90 -10.38
CA SER A 97 1.16 -11.18 -11.52
C SER A 97 2.28 -12.15 -11.13
N ARG A 98 2.89 -11.95 -9.95
CA ARG A 98 3.89 -12.86 -9.40
C ARG A 98 3.30 -14.22 -9.03
N THR A 99 2.13 -14.25 -8.42
CA THR A 99 1.44 -15.49 -8.02
C THR A 99 1.09 -16.34 -9.24
N VAL A 100 0.57 -15.73 -10.31
CA VAL A 100 0.32 -16.39 -11.59
C VAL A 100 1.61 -16.95 -12.18
N LEU A 101 2.69 -16.17 -12.23
CA LEU A 101 3.98 -16.64 -12.73
C LEU A 101 4.48 -17.87 -11.97
N ILE A 102 4.42 -17.85 -10.64
CA ILE A 102 4.84 -18.97 -9.80
C ILE A 102 3.95 -20.18 -10.09
N ALA A 103 2.63 -20.01 -10.14
CA ALA A 103 1.69 -21.10 -10.36
C ALA A 103 1.87 -21.74 -11.75
N LEU A 104 2.00 -20.94 -12.80
CA LEU A 104 2.18 -21.43 -14.17
C LEU A 104 3.52 -22.13 -14.40
N THR A 105 4.57 -21.74 -13.66
CA THR A 105 5.92 -22.32 -13.81
C THR A 105 6.27 -23.39 -12.78
N ASN A 106 5.36 -23.73 -11.87
CA ASN A 106 5.56 -24.78 -10.90
C ASN A 106 4.78 -26.05 -11.33
N PRO A 107 5.47 -27.16 -11.64
CA PRO A 107 4.81 -28.40 -12.06
C PRO A 107 3.96 -29.03 -10.95
N ASP A 108 4.25 -28.72 -9.68
CA ASP A 108 3.56 -29.31 -8.53
C ASP A 108 2.19 -28.67 -8.25
N VAL A 109 1.87 -27.54 -8.92
CA VAL A 109 0.59 -26.84 -8.73
C VAL A 109 -0.47 -27.52 -9.62
N PRO A 110 -1.60 -28.00 -9.05
CA PRO A 110 -2.67 -28.61 -9.84
C PRO A 110 -3.29 -27.64 -10.85
N GLU A 111 -3.71 -28.12 -12.02
CA GLU A 111 -4.33 -27.28 -13.07
C GLU A 111 -5.59 -26.53 -12.61
N ALA A 112 -6.37 -27.14 -11.71
CA ALA A 112 -7.53 -26.49 -11.10
C ALA A 112 -7.11 -25.25 -10.28
N GLU A 113 -5.99 -25.33 -9.57
CA GLU A 113 -5.45 -24.21 -8.79
C GLU A 113 -4.86 -23.13 -9.72
N LYS A 114 -4.12 -23.53 -10.76
CA LYS A 114 -3.63 -22.59 -11.80
C LYS A 114 -4.78 -21.80 -12.43
N THR A 115 -5.89 -22.48 -12.75
CA THR A 115 -7.09 -21.86 -13.33
C THR A 115 -7.73 -20.87 -12.35
N LYS A 116 -7.91 -21.26 -11.09
CA LYS A 116 -8.44 -20.36 -10.05
C LYS A 116 -7.59 -19.10 -9.85
N ILE A 117 -6.26 -19.26 -9.82
CA ILE A 117 -5.33 -18.13 -9.70
C ILE A 117 -5.41 -17.23 -10.94
N TRP A 118 -5.49 -17.83 -12.13
CA TRP A 118 -5.66 -17.13 -13.39
C TRP A 118 -6.96 -16.31 -13.43
N ASP A 119 -8.09 -16.90 -13.04
CA ASP A 119 -9.39 -16.23 -13.04
C ASP A 119 -9.38 -15.02 -12.10
N ARG A 120 -8.81 -15.17 -10.91
CA ARG A 120 -8.62 -14.05 -9.98
C ARG A 120 -7.79 -12.93 -10.59
N TYR A 121 -6.71 -13.28 -11.29
CA TYR A 121 -5.87 -12.32 -11.98
C TYR A 121 -6.64 -11.58 -13.09
N GLN A 122 -7.43 -12.29 -13.89
CA GLN A 122 -8.26 -11.68 -14.93
C GLN A 122 -9.32 -10.74 -14.34
N THR A 123 -10.01 -11.12 -13.26
CA THR A 123 -10.95 -10.21 -12.58
C THR A 123 -10.28 -8.91 -12.16
N THR A 124 -9.08 -8.98 -11.56
CA THR A 124 -8.34 -7.77 -11.15
C THR A 124 -7.84 -6.96 -12.35
N PHE A 125 -7.48 -7.62 -13.46
CA PHE A 125 -7.12 -6.94 -14.70
C PHE A 125 -8.31 -6.16 -15.28
N ASP A 126 -9.51 -6.75 -15.28
CA ASP A 126 -10.72 -6.11 -15.77
C ASP A 126 -11.14 -4.94 -14.88
N GLU A 127 -11.05 -5.09 -13.55
CA GLU A 127 -11.28 -4.01 -12.59
C GLU A 127 -10.31 -2.84 -12.81
N TRP A 128 -9.03 -3.13 -13.01
CA TRP A 128 -8.02 -2.11 -13.31
C TRP A 128 -8.34 -1.35 -14.60
N ASN A 129 -8.72 -2.07 -15.67
CA ASN A 129 -9.02 -1.48 -16.97
C ASN A 129 -10.28 -0.62 -16.92
N ARG A 130 -11.30 -1.04 -16.17
CA ARG A 130 -12.51 -0.24 -15.92
C ARG A 130 -12.15 1.10 -15.27
N ASP A 131 -11.25 1.07 -14.30
CA ASP A 131 -10.89 2.26 -13.52
C ASP A 131 -9.72 3.06 -14.15
N PHE A 132 -9.20 2.61 -15.30
CA PHE A 132 -8.00 3.16 -15.92
C PHE A 132 -8.11 4.64 -16.27
N MET A 133 -9.18 5.03 -16.99
CA MET A 133 -9.38 6.43 -17.39
C MET A 133 -9.64 7.33 -16.17
N VAL A 134 -10.31 6.81 -15.14
CA VAL A 134 -10.52 7.54 -13.88
C VAL A 134 -9.17 7.78 -13.20
N ASN A 135 -8.34 6.74 -13.09
CA ASN A 135 -7.01 6.85 -12.49
C ASN A 135 -6.13 7.88 -13.21
N ILE A 136 -6.15 7.89 -14.55
CA ILE A 136 -5.44 8.87 -15.38
C ILE A 136 -5.88 10.31 -15.04
N LEU A 137 -7.18 10.57 -15.07
CA LEU A 137 -7.73 11.90 -14.86
C LEU A 137 -7.49 12.37 -13.41
N SER A 138 -7.70 11.49 -12.44
CA SER A 138 -7.46 11.76 -11.02
C SER A 138 -5.98 12.01 -10.70
N LEU A 139 -5.04 11.33 -11.38
CA LEU A 139 -3.61 11.63 -11.26
C LEU A 139 -3.27 13.04 -11.74
N GLY A 140 -3.85 13.46 -12.87
CA GLY A 140 -3.68 14.82 -13.39
C GLY A 140 -4.30 15.88 -12.47
N GLN A 141 -5.46 15.57 -11.88
CA GLN A 141 -6.21 16.48 -11.01
C GLN A 141 -5.57 16.65 -9.61
N TYR A 142 -5.21 15.55 -8.94
CA TYR A 142 -4.78 15.58 -7.54
C TYR A 142 -3.27 15.72 -7.35
N TYR A 143 -2.48 15.42 -8.39
CA TYR A 143 -1.02 15.50 -8.36
C TYR A 143 -0.50 16.47 -9.43
N SER A 144 -0.14 15.97 -10.62
CA SER A 144 0.41 16.78 -11.70
C SER A 144 0.33 16.05 -13.04
N GLN A 145 0.42 16.78 -14.15
CA GLN A 145 0.52 16.18 -15.49
C GLN A 145 1.76 15.30 -15.63
N SER A 146 2.85 15.62 -14.94
CA SER A 146 4.05 14.76 -14.89
C SER A 146 3.74 13.41 -14.23
N LYS A 147 2.97 13.38 -13.12
CA LYS A 147 2.59 12.13 -12.44
C LYS A 147 1.70 11.26 -13.32
N ARG A 148 0.75 11.89 -14.00
CA ARG A 148 -0.08 11.24 -15.01
C ARG A 148 0.78 10.63 -16.13
N ALA A 149 1.70 11.39 -16.71
CA ALA A 149 2.61 10.92 -17.76
C ALA A 149 3.50 9.76 -17.28
N GLN A 150 4.00 9.80 -16.03
CA GLN A 150 4.75 8.68 -15.44
C GLN A 150 3.92 7.39 -15.40
N PHE A 151 2.64 7.51 -15.03
CA PHE A 151 1.74 6.37 -14.99
C PHE A 151 1.47 5.82 -16.39
N GLU A 152 1.09 6.68 -17.34
CA GLU A 152 0.72 6.32 -18.71
C GLU A 152 1.88 5.77 -19.54
N HIS A 153 3.08 6.32 -19.39
CA HIS A 153 4.21 5.98 -20.27
C HIS A 153 5.19 4.99 -19.66
N PHE A 154 5.11 4.72 -18.36
CA PHE A 154 6.05 3.81 -17.70
C PHE A 154 5.36 2.70 -16.91
N LEU A 155 4.40 3.03 -16.05
CA LEU A 155 3.78 2.03 -15.18
C LEU A 155 2.83 1.12 -15.96
N GLU A 156 1.91 1.69 -16.72
CA GLU A 156 0.91 0.94 -17.48
C GLU A 156 1.52 0.06 -18.58
N PRO A 157 2.47 0.54 -19.41
CA PRO A 157 3.04 -0.28 -20.47
C PRO A 157 3.83 -1.49 -19.93
N LYS A 158 4.44 -1.35 -18.75
CA LYS A 158 5.12 -2.45 -18.06
C LYS A 158 4.11 -3.50 -17.54
N PHE A 159 2.98 -3.05 -17.00
CA PHE A 159 1.90 -3.95 -16.59
C PHE A 159 1.30 -4.70 -17.78
N ASP A 160 1.07 -4.02 -18.90
CA ASP A 160 0.57 -4.58 -20.15
C ASP A 160 1.58 -5.59 -20.76
N LEU A 161 2.88 -5.28 -20.76
CA LEU A 161 3.92 -6.22 -21.14
C LEU A 161 3.87 -7.51 -20.30
N ILE A 162 3.78 -7.37 -18.98
CA ILE A 162 3.71 -8.53 -18.07
C ILE A 162 2.44 -9.35 -18.34
N ASP A 163 1.29 -8.72 -18.53
CA ASP A 163 0.03 -9.42 -18.85
C ASP A 163 0.15 -10.23 -20.15
N ARG A 164 0.66 -9.63 -21.23
CA ARG A 164 0.93 -10.34 -22.49
C ARG A 164 1.82 -11.57 -22.29
N CYS A 165 2.91 -11.41 -21.54
CA CYS A 165 3.83 -12.50 -21.24
C CYS A 165 3.20 -13.61 -20.39
N LEU A 166 2.34 -13.27 -19.42
CA LEU A 166 1.61 -14.26 -18.63
C LEU A 166 0.55 -15.00 -19.47
N ARG A 167 -0.12 -14.32 -20.41
CA ARG A 167 -1.05 -14.95 -21.36
C ARG A 167 -0.34 -15.91 -22.31
N ALA A 168 0.82 -15.52 -22.85
CA ALA A 168 1.65 -16.38 -23.69
C ALA A 168 2.05 -17.65 -22.93
N LEU A 169 2.52 -17.49 -21.68
CA LEU A 169 2.89 -18.61 -20.80
C LEU A 169 1.70 -19.53 -20.51
N ARG A 170 0.50 -18.98 -20.27
CA ARG A 170 -0.74 -19.73 -20.02
C ARG A 170 -1.16 -20.58 -21.23
N ARG A 171 -1.00 -20.05 -22.44
CA ARG A 171 -1.46 -20.68 -23.69
C ARG A 171 -0.47 -21.68 -24.28
N SER A 172 0.78 -21.70 -23.79
CA SER A 172 1.88 -22.42 -24.46
C SER A 172 2.00 -22.06 -25.94
N SER A 173 1.76 -20.77 -26.28
CA SER A 173 1.81 -20.27 -27.66
C SER A 173 3.12 -19.53 -27.91
N ASP A 174 3.88 -20.00 -28.90
CA ASP A 174 5.18 -19.45 -29.28
C ASP A 174 5.09 -18.15 -30.12
N ASN A 175 3.94 -17.47 -30.18
CA ASN A 175 3.75 -16.32 -31.08
C ASN A 175 3.03 -15.10 -30.48
N ASP A 176 2.66 -15.11 -29.20
CA ASP A 176 1.80 -14.07 -28.62
C ASP A 176 2.62 -12.93 -27.98
N GLY A 177 3.27 -12.08 -28.80
CA GLY A 177 3.56 -10.67 -28.48
C GLY A 177 4.45 -10.32 -27.27
N CYS A 178 4.86 -11.28 -26.44
CA CYS A 178 5.90 -11.11 -25.43
C CYS A 178 7.25 -11.19 -26.15
N GLY A 179 7.60 -10.13 -26.89
CA GLY A 179 8.84 -9.95 -27.66
C GLY A 179 9.43 -11.22 -28.30
N SER A 180 9.42 -11.35 -29.63
CA SER A 180 10.01 -12.47 -30.39
C SER A 180 11.42 -12.94 -29.96
N PHE A 181 12.17 -12.13 -29.20
CA PHE A 181 13.41 -12.49 -28.50
C PHE A 181 13.30 -13.60 -27.45
N TYR A 182 12.11 -13.87 -26.92
CA TYR A 182 11.91 -14.68 -25.72
C TYR A 182 11.56 -16.15 -26.00
N LEU A 183 11.17 -16.47 -27.23
CA LEU A 183 10.60 -17.76 -27.63
C LEU A 183 11.63 -18.73 -28.21
N GLU A 184 12.84 -18.27 -28.57
CA GLU A 184 13.94 -19.15 -28.97
C GLU A 184 14.72 -19.73 -27.78
N LYS A 185 14.48 -19.25 -26.56
CA LYS A 185 15.29 -19.59 -25.38
C LYS A 185 14.49 -20.41 -24.37
N LYS A 186 14.94 -21.66 -24.17
CA LYS A 186 14.57 -22.62 -23.10
C LYS A 186 13.83 -21.96 -21.92
N ASP A 187 12.67 -22.51 -21.54
CA ASP A 187 11.73 -22.06 -20.49
C ASP A 187 12.34 -21.37 -19.25
N ALA A 188 13.50 -21.82 -18.79
CA ALA A 188 14.21 -21.22 -17.65
C ALA A 188 14.66 -19.77 -17.89
N LEU A 189 15.11 -19.42 -19.11
CA LEU A 189 15.53 -18.06 -19.45
C LEU A 189 14.33 -17.12 -19.56
N TYR A 190 13.22 -17.60 -20.13
CA TYR A 190 11.96 -16.89 -20.20
C TYR A 190 11.44 -16.50 -18.81
N LYS A 191 11.38 -17.49 -17.91
CA LYS A 191 10.96 -17.32 -16.50
C LYS A 191 11.79 -16.24 -15.80
N ASN A 192 13.12 -16.28 -15.95
CA ASN A 192 14.02 -15.33 -15.31
C ASN A 192 13.81 -13.89 -15.80
N GLU A 193 13.58 -13.70 -17.09
CA GLU A 193 13.30 -12.35 -17.58
C GLU A 193 11.94 -11.83 -17.09
N LEU A 194 10.89 -12.66 -17.09
CA LEU A 194 9.59 -12.21 -16.60
C LEU A 194 9.64 -11.85 -15.09
N TYR A 195 10.41 -12.60 -14.29
CA TYR A 195 10.70 -12.20 -12.91
C TYR A 195 11.40 -10.85 -12.83
N LYS A 196 12.39 -10.61 -13.69
CA LYS A 196 13.10 -9.34 -13.76
C LYS A 196 12.16 -8.20 -14.14
N GLN A 197 11.27 -8.38 -15.11
CA GLN A 197 10.27 -7.37 -15.49
C GLN A 197 9.31 -7.06 -14.33
N ILE A 198 8.81 -8.08 -13.61
CA ILE A 198 7.99 -7.87 -12.41
C ILE A 198 8.77 -7.15 -11.31
N TYR A 199 10.05 -7.47 -11.13
CA TYR A 199 10.92 -6.82 -10.15
C TYR A 199 11.17 -5.35 -10.50
N GLU A 200 11.52 -5.04 -11.76
CA GLU A 200 11.66 -3.68 -12.26
C GLU A 200 10.37 -2.88 -12.10
N LEU A 201 9.22 -3.47 -12.41
CA LEU A 201 7.92 -2.82 -12.19
C LEU A 201 7.66 -2.57 -10.70
N LYS A 202 8.03 -3.49 -9.82
CA LYS A 202 7.91 -3.28 -8.36
C LYS A 202 8.73 -2.08 -7.89
N GLU A 203 9.99 -1.97 -8.31
CA GLU A 203 10.84 -0.82 -7.98
C GLU A 203 10.26 0.47 -8.57
N GLY A 204 9.81 0.43 -9.83
CA GLY A 204 9.13 1.56 -10.47
C GLY A 204 7.85 1.98 -9.76
N ALA A 205 7.03 1.03 -9.32
CA ALA A 205 5.81 1.28 -8.56
C ALA A 205 6.11 1.88 -7.19
N TYR A 206 7.15 1.39 -6.50
CA TYR A 206 7.61 1.98 -5.25
C TYR A 206 8.03 3.44 -5.44
N CYS A 207 8.84 3.71 -6.47
CA CYS A 207 9.26 5.07 -6.84
C CYS A 207 8.06 5.95 -7.16
N PHE A 208 7.12 5.43 -7.95
CA PHE A 208 5.89 6.12 -8.32
C PHE A 208 5.03 6.46 -7.09
N ILE A 209 4.84 5.54 -6.15
CA ILE A 209 3.95 5.76 -5.01
C ILE A 209 4.61 6.67 -3.96
N SER A 210 5.88 6.41 -3.63
CA SER A 210 6.59 7.10 -2.56
C SER A 210 7.18 8.44 -2.98
N GLY A 211 7.48 8.62 -4.27
CA GLY A 211 8.29 9.74 -4.76
C GLY A 211 9.76 9.67 -4.33
N LEU A 212 10.19 8.59 -3.68
CA LEU A 212 11.56 8.36 -3.26
C LEU A 212 12.34 7.64 -4.36
N PRO A 213 13.61 8.00 -4.62
CA PRO A 213 14.44 7.35 -5.62
C PRO A 213 14.57 5.84 -5.37
N ASP A 214 14.88 5.10 -6.42
CA ASP A 214 15.14 3.66 -6.31
C ASP A 214 16.45 3.39 -5.53
N LYS A 215 16.71 2.13 -5.18
CA LYS A 215 17.93 1.71 -4.46
C LYS A 215 19.26 2.03 -5.18
N LYS A 216 19.20 2.48 -6.44
CA LYS A 216 20.37 2.83 -7.25
C LYS A 216 20.54 4.34 -7.38
N ASP A 217 19.88 5.12 -6.53
CA ASP A 217 19.83 6.58 -6.58
C ASP A 217 19.36 7.13 -7.93
N ASN A 218 18.65 6.32 -8.74
CA ASN A 218 18.05 6.82 -9.95
C ASN A 218 16.82 7.65 -9.56
N LEU A 219 16.78 8.89 -10.03
CA LEU A 219 15.57 9.72 -9.98
C LEU A 219 14.40 8.91 -10.55
N CYS A 220 13.27 8.91 -9.83
CA CYS A 220 12.06 8.21 -10.24
C CYS A 220 11.69 8.62 -11.66
N PHE A 221 11.83 7.67 -12.59
CA PHE A 221 11.56 7.84 -14.01
C PHE A 221 12.21 9.13 -14.52
N PHE A 222 13.48 9.08 -14.94
CA PHE A 222 14.11 10.19 -15.65
C PHE A 222 13.10 10.82 -16.60
N ASP A 223 12.81 12.10 -16.35
CA ASP A 223 11.93 12.95 -17.12
C ASP A 223 12.49 13.06 -18.54
N ARG A 224 12.33 11.99 -19.35
CA ARG A 224 12.72 11.99 -20.76
C ARG A 224 11.87 12.99 -21.54
N THR A 225 10.74 13.42 -20.98
CA THR A 225 9.92 14.53 -21.50
C THR A 225 10.65 15.87 -21.39
N SER A 226 11.46 16.13 -20.35
CA SER A 226 12.30 17.34 -20.25
C SER A 226 13.43 17.42 -21.29
N ILE A 227 13.77 16.31 -21.95
CA ILE A 227 14.76 16.28 -23.04
C ILE A 227 14.12 16.71 -24.37
N SER A 228 12.80 16.55 -24.53
CA SER A 228 12.08 16.95 -25.75
C SER A 228 11.75 18.44 -25.82
N SER A 229 11.62 19.14 -24.69
CA SER A 229 11.37 20.60 -24.67
C SER A 229 12.62 21.47 -24.84
N ARG A 230 13.82 20.88 -24.93
CA ARG A 230 15.07 21.59 -25.27
C ARG A 230 15.47 21.47 -26.75
N ARG A 231 14.60 20.90 -27.60
CA ARG A 231 14.78 20.80 -29.06
C ARG A 231 13.60 21.39 -29.86
N GLY A 232 12.90 22.36 -29.29
CA GLY A 232 11.89 23.17 -29.97
C GLY A 232 12.25 24.64 -29.91
#